data_AF-A0A1G6VY19-F1
#
_entry.id   AF-A0A1G6VY19-F1
#
_cell.length_a   1.000
_cell.length_b   1.000
_cell.length_c   1.000
_cell.angle_alpha   90.00
_cell.angle_beta   90.00
_cell.angle_gamma   90.00
#
_symmetry.space_group_name_H-M   'P 1'
#
loop_
_entity.id
_entity.type
_entity.pdbx_description
1 polymer ?
#
loop_
_entity_poly.entity_id
_entity_poly.type
_entity_poly.pdbx_seq_one_letter_code
_entity_poly.pdbx_strand_id
1 'polypeptide(L)'
;MAGKLLPAPAAVSVRSYRADWAPTLGLSYGAVVSRDVPLGGEAGQPPKWVDLDEEWESAFPEDRDRIRAYVRRLAADHLAGTATWSQK
;
A
#
# COMPACT_ATOMS: atom_id res chain seq x y z
N MET A 1 16.15 10.15 2.52
CA MET A 1 15.13 9.55 3.42
C MET A 1 14.89 8.12 2.99
N ALA A 2 14.92 7.15 3.90
CA ALA A 2 14.75 5.73 3.58
C ALA A 2 13.31 5.36 3.15
N GLY A 3 12.31 6.09 3.65
CA GLY A 3 10.92 5.96 3.20
C GLY A 3 10.05 7.13 3.66
N LYS A 4 8.86 7.24 3.07
CA LYS A 4 7.83 8.24 3.37
C LYS A 4 6.48 7.55 3.57
N LEU A 5 5.92 7.68 4.77
CA LEU A 5 4.54 7.28 5.06
C LEU A 5 3.56 8.26 4.41
N LEU A 6 2.48 7.75 3.83
CA LEU A 6 1.43 8.56 3.24
C LEU A 6 0.40 8.98 4.31
N PRO A 7 -0.13 10.21 4.26
CA PRO A 7 -0.90 10.78 5.36
C PRO A 7 -2.33 10.22 5.46
N ALA A 8 -2.86 9.63 4.39
CA ALA A 8 -4.21 9.07 4.35
C ALA A 8 -4.17 7.54 4.32
N PRO A 9 -5.12 6.84 4.96
CA PRO A 9 -5.28 5.41 4.82
C PRO A 9 -5.48 5.01 3.35
N ALA A 10 -4.79 3.97 2.92
CA ALA A 10 -4.99 3.31 1.63
C ALA A 10 -6.32 2.53 1.61
N ALA A 11 -6.68 1.93 2.75
CA ALA A 11 -7.93 1.21 2.93
C ALA A 11 -8.43 1.31 4.38
N VAL A 12 -9.75 1.25 4.53
CA VAL A 12 -10.45 1.24 5.82
C VAL A 12 -11.37 0.02 5.85
N SER A 13 -11.38 -0.70 6.97
CA SER A 13 -12.26 -1.85 7.16
C SER A 13 -12.85 -1.84 8.57
N VAL A 14 -14.05 -2.41 8.71
CA VAL A 14 -14.62 -2.76 10.02
C VAL A 14 -14.92 -4.24 9.96
N ARG A 15 -14.27 -5.03 10.84
CA ARG A 15 -14.45 -6.48 10.87
C ARG A 15 -14.41 -7.03 12.28
N SER A 16 -15.28 -8.00 12.55
CA SER A 16 -15.11 -8.92 13.68
C SER A 16 -14.32 -10.12 13.21
N TYR A 17 -13.18 -10.40 13.85
CA TYR A 17 -12.33 -11.56 13.50
C TYR A 17 -12.92 -12.89 14.00
N ARG A 18 -13.80 -12.82 15.00
CA ARG A 18 -14.65 -13.91 15.49
C ARG A 18 -16.03 -13.38 15.86
N ALA A 19 -17.04 -14.23 15.79
CA ALA A 19 -18.43 -13.84 16.08
C ALA A 19 -18.65 -13.32 17.51
N ASP A 20 -17.82 -13.76 18.47
CA ASP A 20 -17.84 -13.35 19.87
C ASP A 20 -16.99 -12.10 20.16
N TRP A 21 -16.32 -11.53 19.15
CA TRP A 21 -15.43 -10.39 19.32
C TRP A 21 -16.09 -9.09 18.86
N ALA A 22 -15.83 -8.02 19.62
CA ALA A 22 -16.20 -6.68 19.21
C ALA A 22 -15.58 -6.35 17.83
N PRO A 23 -16.31 -5.65 16.94
CA PRO A 23 -15.77 -5.22 15.67
C PRO A 23 -14.55 -4.31 15.85
N THR A 24 -13.52 -4.52 15.04
CA THR A 24 -12.31 -3.70 15.02
C THR A 24 -12.31 -2.81 13.79
N LEU A 25 -12.02 -1.51 13.99
CA LEU A 25 -11.66 -0.59 12.91
C LEU A 25 -10.21 -0.88 12.48
N GLY A 26 -10.03 -1.31 11.25
CA GLY A 26 -8.73 -1.49 10.61
C GLY A 26 -8.41 -0.34 9.67
N LEU A 27 -7.24 0.28 9.84
CA LEU A 27 -6.70 1.31 8.95
C LEU A 27 -5.38 0.81 8.35
N SER A 28 -5.34 0.66 7.03
CA SER A 28 -4.14 0.28 6.31
C SER A 28 -3.53 1.51 5.67
N TYR A 29 -2.23 1.74 5.88
CA TYR A 29 -1.50 2.87 5.31
C TYR A 29 -0.49 2.40 4.26
N GLY A 30 -0.24 3.24 3.27
CA GLY A 30 0.83 3.03 2.29
C GLY A 30 2.09 3.81 2.68
N ALA A 31 3.25 3.26 2.32
CA ALA A 31 4.53 3.96 2.39
C ALA A 31 5.28 3.79 1.06
N VAL A 32 6.03 4.81 0.66
CA VAL A 32 6.98 4.75 -0.46
C VAL A 32 8.37 4.64 0.11
N VAL A 33 9.09 3.57 -0.26
CA VAL A 33 10.41 3.22 0.30
C VAL A 33 11.40 3.06 -0.84
N SER A 34 12.66 3.47 -0.64
CA SER A 34 13.69 3.23 -1.65
C SER A 34 13.91 1.73 -1.87
N ARG A 35 14.17 1.34 -3.12
CA ARG A 35 14.42 -0.06 -3.50
C ARG A 35 15.66 -0.67 -2.82
N ASP A 36 16.60 0.19 -2.42
CA ASP A 36 17.85 -0.18 -1.74
C ASP A 36 17.67 -0.47 -0.25
N VAL A 37 16.50 -0.19 0.33
CA VAL A 37 16.23 -0.51 1.73
C VAL A 37 16.08 -2.03 1.88
N PRO A 38 16.87 -2.67 2.76
CA PRO A 38 16.71 -4.08 3.05
C PRO A 38 15.31 -4.36 3.59
N LEU A 39 14.61 -5.34 3.02
CA LEU A 39 13.32 -5.78 3.54
C LEU A 39 13.53 -6.80 4.65
N GLY A 40 12.88 -6.57 5.79
CA GLY A 40 12.69 -7.57 6.84
C GLY A 40 11.33 -8.24 6.70
N GLY A 41 11.25 -9.55 6.94
CA GLY A 41 10.00 -10.29 6.99
C GLY A 41 9.88 -11.09 8.28
N GLU A 42 8.70 -11.65 8.51
CA GLU A 42 8.45 -12.53 9.65
C GLU A 42 9.02 -13.93 9.41
N ALA A 43 9.18 -14.70 10.48
CA ALA A 43 9.62 -16.08 10.38
C ALA A 43 8.69 -16.90 9.47
N GLY A 44 9.24 -17.51 8.42
CA GLY A 44 8.47 -18.27 7.42
C GLY A 44 7.77 -17.41 6.36
N GLN A 45 7.94 -16.09 6.38
CA GLN A 45 7.33 -15.16 5.43
C GLN A 45 8.40 -14.22 4.86
N PRO A 46 9.23 -14.71 3.92
CA PRO A 46 10.28 -13.90 3.33
C PRO A 46 9.68 -12.72 2.55
N PRO A 47 10.20 -11.50 2.73
CA PRO A 47 9.70 -10.36 2.01
C PRO A 47 10.27 -10.37 0.59
N LYS A 48 9.48 -9.88 -0.37
CA LYS A 48 9.94 -9.69 -1.75
C LYS A 48 9.39 -8.42 -2.34
N TRP A 49 10.16 -7.82 -3.23
CA TRP A 49 9.66 -6.82 -4.15
C TRP A 49 8.96 -7.53 -5.30
N VAL A 50 7.82 -6.98 -5.70
CA VAL A 50 7.00 -7.52 -6.77
C VAL A 50 6.77 -6.41 -7.78
N ASP A 51 6.97 -6.71 -9.06
CA ASP A 51 6.54 -5.83 -10.13
C ASP A 51 5.01 -5.86 -10.23
N LEU A 52 4.38 -4.69 -10.23
CA LEU A 52 2.93 -4.59 -10.27
C LEU A 52 2.35 -4.89 -11.66
N ASP A 53 3.17 -4.89 -12.70
CA ASP A 53 2.76 -5.27 -14.05
C ASP A 53 2.77 -6.79 -14.26
N GLU A 54 3.48 -7.54 -13.40
CA GLU A 54 3.45 -9.00 -13.41
C GLU A 54 2.26 -9.56 -12.60
N GLU A 55 1.98 -10.85 -12.74
CA GLU A 55 1.10 -11.56 -11.81
C GLU A 55 1.88 -12.02 -10.58
N TRP A 56 1.28 -11.87 -9.39
CA TRP A 56 1.87 -12.34 -8.14
C TRP A 56 0.85 -13.00 -7.23
N GLU A 57 1.28 -13.97 -6.42
CA GLU A 57 0.42 -14.60 -5.43
C GLU A 57 0.00 -13.61 -4.34
N SER A 58 -1.30 -13.58 -4.03
CA SER A 58 -1.89 -12.79 -2.97
C SER A 58 -2.83 -13.67 -2.15
N ALA A 59 -2.90 -13.44 -0.84
CA ALA A 59 -3.84 -14.12 0.05
C ALA A 59 -5.29 -13.84 -0.36
N PHE A 60 -5.56 -12.64 -0.88
CA PHE A 60 -6.84 -12.26 -1.49
C PHE A 60 -6.60 -11.86 -2.95
N PRO A 61 -7.20 -12.55 -3.93
CA PRO A 61 -6.98 -12.26 -5.35
C PRO A 61 -7.27 -10.80 -5.73
N GLU A 62 -8.27 -10.18 -5.10
CA GLU A 62 -8.72 -8.81 -5.37
C GLU A 62 -7.70 -7.74 -4.93
N ASP A 63 -6.75 -8.10 -4.06
CA ASP A 63 -5.74 -7.14 -3.58
C ASP A 63 -4.85 -6.65 -4.73
N ARG A 64 -4.65 -7.47 -5.77
CA ARG A 64 -3.84 -7.08 -6.93
C ARG A 64 -4.39 -5.83 -7.60
N ASP A 65 -5.66 -5.85 -7.93
CA ASP A 65 -6.33 -4.76 -8.62
C ASP A 65 -6.48 -3.54 -7.70
N ARG A 66 -6.75 -3.75 -6.42
CA ARG A 66 -6.80 -2.68 -5.42
C ARG A 66 -5.46 -1.97 -5.28
N ILE A 67 -4.35 -2.72 -5.18
CA ILE A 67 -3.00 -2.17 -5.07
C ILE A 67 -2.62 -1.42 -6.35
N ARG A 68 -2.87 -1.99 -7.53
CA ARG A 68 -2.62 -1.31 -8.82
C ARG A 68 -3.41 -0.01 -8.94
N ALA A 69 -4.70 -0.02 -8.62
CA ALA A 69 -5.54 1.17 -8.64
C ALA A 69 -5.04 2.22 -7.65
N TYR A 70 -4.63 1.80 -6.45
CA TYR A 70 -4.07 2.69 -5.44
C TYR A 70 -2.79 3.37 -5.92
N VAL A 71 -1.84 2.62 -6.49
CA VAL A 71 -0.58 3.17 -7.01
C VAL A 71 -0.82 4.11 -8.18
N ARG A 72 -1.74 3.78 -9.10
CA ARG A 72 -2.13 4.68 -10.21
C ARG A 72 -2.66 6.02 -9.70
N ARG A 73 -3.50 5.99 -8.66
CA ARG A 73 -3.99 7.21 -8.00
C ARG A 73 -2.85 8.02 -7.38
N LEU A 74 -1.94 7.37 -6.65
CA LEU A 74 -0.79 8.05 -6.07
C LEU A 74 0.12 8.71 -7.11
N ALA A 75 0.33 8.04 -8.25
CA ALA A 75 1.10 8.60 -9.36
C ALA A 75 0.40 9.83 -9.95
N ALA A 76 -0.91 9.76 -10.15
CA ALA A 76 -1.71 10.89 -10.64
C ALA A 76 -1.67 12.08 -9.67
N ASP A 77 -1.83 11.84 -8.36
CA ASP A 77 -1.76 12.88 -7.32
C ASP A 77 -0.36 13.51 -7.25
N HIS A 78 0.70 12.70 -7.40
CA HIS A 78 2.07 13.20 -7.45
C HIS A 78 2.28 14.12 -8.65
N LEU A 79 1.82 13.72 -9.84
CA LEU A 79 1.91 14.52 -11.06
C LEU A 79 1.09 15.81 -10.99
N ALA A 80 -0.13 15.75 -10.43
CA ALA A 80 -0.95 16.93 -10.21
C ALA A 80 -0.30 17.90 -9.22
N GLY A 81 0.33 17.35 -8.18
CA GLY A 81 1.11 18.09 -7.19
C GLY A 81 2.36 18.74 -7.80
N THR A 82 3.08 18.10 -8.72
CA THR A 82 4.26 18.69 -9.37
C THR A 82 3.89 19.70 -10.46
N ALA A 83 2.80 19.46 -11.20
CA ALA A 83 2.29 20.39 -12.21
C ALA A 83 1.87 21.74 -11.61
N THR A 84 1.34 21.73 -10.37
CA THR A 84 0.98 22.96 -9.64
C THR A 84 2.19 23.79 -9.19
N TRP A 85 3.40 23.20 -9.08
CA TRP A 85 4.64 23.94 -8.82
C TRP A 85 5.33 24.44 -10.09
N SER A 86 5.07 23.82 -11.24
CA SER A 86 5.71 24.19 -12.52
C SER A 86 5.07 25.41 -13.22
N GLN A 87 3.98 25.96 -12.67
CA GLN A 87 3.25 27.12 -13.22
C GLN A 87 3.46 28.43 -12.43
N LYS A 88 4.46 28.51 -11.55
CA LYS A 88 4.90 29.75 -10.89
C LYS A 88 6.32 30.10 -11.30
#